data_AF-L1PI13-F1
#
_entry.id   AF-L1PI13-F1
#
_cell.length_a   1.000
_cell.length_b   1.000
_cell.length_c   1.000
_cell.angle_alpha   90.00
_cell.angle_beta   90.00
_cell.angle_gamma   90.00
#
_symmetry.space_group_name_H-M   'P 1'
#
loop_
_entity.id
_entity.type
_entity.pdbx_description
1 polymer ?
#
loop_
_entity_poly.entity_id
_entity_poly.type
_entity_poly.pdbx_seq_one_letter_code
_entity_poly.pdbx_strand_id
1 'polypeptide(L)' 'MNLFKGQSLLEFTERFKTDLDCEEYLASLKWEDGYCCRKCGHKKYQIRKDFSRTCNICGD' A
#
# COMPACT_ATOMS: atom_id res chain seq x y z
N MET A 1 3.20 16.91 -1.89
CA MET A 1 2.23 16.01 -2.55
C MET A 1 1.39 16.81 -3.54
N ASN A 2 1.66 16.69 -4.84
CA ASN A 2 0.87 17.29 -5.93
C ASN A 2 0.26 16.20 -6.84
N LEU A 3 0.19 14.94 -6.39
CA LEU A 3 -0.08 13.79 -7.26
C LEU A 3 -1.43 13.86 -7.99
N PHE A 4 -2.40 14.56 -7.42
CA PHE A 4 -3.76 14.69 -7.96
C PHE A 4 -4.11 16.13 -8.37
N LYS A 5 -3.13 17.04 -8.46
CA LYS A 5 -3.40 18.41 -8.92
C LYS A 5 -3.74 18.42 -10.41
N GLY A 6 -4.94 18.87 -10.74
CA GLY A 6 -5.43 18.97 -12.13
C GLY A 6 -6.18 17.75 -12.64
N GLN A 7 -6.31 16.68 -11.84
CA GLN A 7 -7.27 15.61 -12.14
C GLN A 7 -8.70 16.07 -11.85
N SER A 8 -9.62 15.63 -12.70
CA SER A 8 -11.04 15.80 -12.48
C SER A 8 -11.52 14.88 -11.35
N LEU A 9 -12.62 15.27 -10.69
CA LEU A 9 -13.26 14.43 -9.67
C LEU A 9 -13.66 13.05 -10.24
N LEU A 10 -14.12 13.01 -11.50
CA LEU A 10 -14.49 11.79 -12.20
C LEU A 10 -13.32 10.81 -12.29
N GLU A 11 -12.16 11.25 -12.76
CA GLU A 11 -10.95 10.40 -12.86
C GLU A 11 -10.50 9.87 -11.50
N PHE A 12 -10.61 10.68 -10.44
CA PHE A 12 -10.30 10.25 -9.08
C PHE A 12 -11.26 9.15 -8.61
N THR A 13 -12.57 9.35 -8.79
CA THR A 13 -13.58 8.34 -8.43
C THR A 13 -13.48 7.10 -9.29
N GLU A 14 -13.02 7.21 -10.53
CA GLU A 14 -12.80 6.06 -11.39
C GLU A 14 -11.56 5.25 -11.02
N ARG A 15 -10.54 5.91 -10.48
CA ARG A 15 -9.33 5.26 -9.99
C ARG A 15 -9.52 4.61 -8.63
N PHE A 16 -10.31 5.22 -7.75
CA PHE A 16 -10.57 4.76 -6.39
C PHE A 16 -12.04 4.37 -6.25
N LYS A 17 -12.47 3.37 -7.04
CA LYS A 17 -13.87 2.91 -7.06
C LYS A 17 -14.20 2.06 -5.84
N THR A 18 -13.21 1.33 -5.35
CA THR A 18 -13.34 0.41 -4.23
C THR A 18 -12.30 0.70 -3.16
N ASP A 19 -12.59 0.25 -1.93
CA ASP A 19 -11.61 0.33 -0.84
C ASP A 19 -10.33 -0.44 -1.18
N LEU A 20 -10.45 -1.53 -1.94
CA LEU A 20 -9.33 -2.34 -2.39
C LEU A 20 -8.38 -1.56 -3.32
N ASP A 21 -8.92 -0.72 -4.21
CA ASP A 21 -8.12 0.17 -5.06
C ASP A 21 -7.32 1.18 -4.22
N CYS A 22 -7.94 1.67 -3.14
CA CYS A 22 -7.28 2.57 -2.18
C CYS A 22 -6.16 1.83 -1.43
N GLU A 23 -6.43 0.63 -0.93
CA GLU A 23 -5.46 -0.20 -0.21
C GLU A 23 -4.26 -0.56 -1.08
N GLU A 24 -4.48 -0.95 -2.34
CA GLU A 24 -3.40 -1.25 -3.29
C GLU A 24 -2.50 -0.03 -3.52
N TYR A 25 -3.11 1.13 -3.76
CA TYR A 25 -2.38 2.36 -3.99
C TYR A 25 -1.57 2.77 -2.74
N LEU A 26 -2.18 2.73 -1.55
CA LEU A 26 -1.50 3.04 -0.30
C LEU A 26 -0.37 2.06 0.01
N ALA A 27 -0.58 0.77 -0.27
CA ALA A 27 0.43 -0.28 -0.19
C ALA A 27 1.64 0.03 -1.08
N SER A 28 1.39 0.41 -2.33
CA SER A 28 2.46 0.73 -3.29
C SER A 28 3.34 1.88 -2.80
N LEU A 29 2.72 2.95 -2.25
CA LEU A 29 3.43 4.10 -1.69
C LEU A 29 4.17 3.74 -0.40
N LYS A 30 3.51 3.01 0.51
CA LYS A 30 4.05 2.70 1.84
C LYS A 30 5.35 1.89 1.77
N TRP A 31 5.50 1.06 0.74
CA TRP A 31 6.66 0.19 0.59
C TRP A 31 7.40 0.39 -0.73
N GLU A 32 7.35 1.60 -1.28
CA GLU A 32 8.13 1.99 -2.47
C GLU A 32 9.63 1.78 -2.25
N ASP A 33 10.11 2.12 -1.04
CA ASP A 33 11.50 1.94 -0.61
C ASP A 33 11.78 0.53 -0.03
N GLY A 34 10.82 -0.39 -0.18
CA GLY A 34 10.89 -1.75 0.33
C GLY A 34 10.22 -1.94 1.69
N TYR A 35 10.38 -3.15 2.23
CA TYR A 35 9.79 -3.56 3.51
C TYR A 35 10.88 -3.82 4.55
N CYS A 36 10.64 -3.30 5.76
CA CYS A 36 11.40 -3.63 6.96
C CYS A 36 10.40 -3.80 8.10
N CYS A 37 10.39 -4.97 8.73
CA CYS A 37 9.51 -5.22 9.87
C CYS A 37 9.88 -4.29 11.03
N ARG A 38 8.90 -3.56 11.55
CA ARG A 38 9.10 -2.59 12.65
C ARG A 38 9.48 -3.25 13.98
N LYS A 39 9.16 -4.54 14.15
CA LYS A 39 9.46 -5.30 15.37
C LYS A 39 10.84 -5.98 15.33
N CYS A 40 11.18 -6.66 14.24
CA CYS A 40 12.39 -7.48 14.17
C CYS A 40 13.41 -7.07 13.10
N GLY A 41 13.13 -6.04 12.30
CA GLY A 41 14.02 -5.57 11.23
C GLY A 41 14.11 -6.50 10.01
N HIS A 42 13.36 -7.60 9.98
CA HIS A 42 13.41 -8.54 8.87
C HIS A 42 12.77 -7.96 7.60
N LYS A 43 13.35 -8.28 6.44
CA LYS A 43 12.93 -7.72 5.15
C LYS A 43 11.99 -8.61 4.34
N LYS A 44 11.86 -9.90 4.68
CA LYS A 44 10.92 -10.79 3.98
C LYS A 44 9.55 -10.77 4.65
N TYR A 45 8.51 -10.81 3.83
CA TYR A 45 7.11 -10.69 4.21
C TYR A 45 6.24 -11.57 3.31
N GLN A 46 4.99 -11.75 3.73
CA GLN A 46 3.88 -12.30 2.96
C GLN A 46 2.93 -11.16 2.60
N ILE A 47 2.44 -11.17 1.36
CA ILE A 47 1.39 -10.24 0.92
C ILE A 47 0.01 -10.87 1.21
N ARG A 48 -0.89 -10.07 1.77
CA ARG A 48 -2.27 -10.43 2.08
C ARG A 48 -3.24 -9.92 1.01
N LYS A 49 -4.53 -10.25 1.15
CA LYS A 49 -5.57 -9.88 0.16
C LYS A 49 -5.84 -8.38 0.11
N ASP A 50 -5.67 -7.68 1.23
CA ASP A 50 -5.77 -6.23 1.40
C ASP A 50 -4.44 -5.52 1.04
N PHE A 51 -3.58 -6.20 0.28
CA PHE A 51 -2.21 -5.78 -0.04
C PHE A 51 -1.31 -5.54 1.17
N SER A 52 -1.76 -5.84 2.40
CA SER A 52 -0.93 -5.71 3.59
C SER A 52 0.28 -6.66 3.54
N ARG A 53 1.41 -6.26 4.12
CA ARG A 53 2.61 -7.09 4.25
C ARG A 53 2.77 -7.53 5.70
N THR A 54 2.79 -8.84 5.92
CA THR A 54 3.04 -9.45 7.23
C THR A 54 4.43 -10.06 7.28
N CYS A 55 5.18 -9.84 8.35
CA CYS A 55 6.50 -10.40 8.56
C CYS A 55 6.45 -11.92 8.63
N ASN A 56 7.30 -12.60 7.86
CA ASN A 56 7.36 -14.07 7.89
C ASN A 56 7.97 -14.64 9.18
N ILE A 57 8.57 -13.81 10.03
CA ILE A 57 9.20 -14.24 11.29
C ILE A 57 8.29 -13.98 12.49
N CYS A 58 7.86 -12.74 12.68
CA CYS A 58 7.12 -12.34 13.89
C CYS A 58 5.62 -12.10 13.68
N GLY A 59 5.14 -12.22 12.44
CA GLY A 59 3.72 -12.05 12.12
C GLY A 59 3.22 -10.60 12.17
N ASP A 60 4.11 -9.60 12.26
CA ASP A 60 3.78 -8.16 12.15
C ASP A 60 3.63 -7.72 10.69
#